data_AF-A0A3D3SBG0-F1
#
_entry.id   AF-A0A3D3SBG0-F1
#
_cell.length_a   1.000
_cell.length_b   1.000
_cell.length_c   1.000
_cell.angle_alpha   90.00
_cell.angle_beta   90.00
_cell.angle_gamma   90.00
#
_symmetry.space_group_name_H-M   'P 1'
#
loop_
_entity.id
_entity.type
_entity.pdbx_description
1 polymer ?
#
loop_
_entity_poly.entity_id
_entity_poly.type
_entity_poly.pdbx_seq_one_letter_code
_entity_poly.pdbx_strand_id
1 'polypeptide(L)'
;MAETRDRCPWCGADPLYQRYHDLEWGTPLHDEGKHFEFLLLETQQAGLSWITILRKREAYRKAFAGFDPEAVARFGEADMVRLVGDAGIIRNRRKIEASVRNARAFLAIREEFGSFDAWLWRFV
;
A
#
# COMPACT_ATOMS: atom_id res chain seq x y z
N MET A 1 6.23 10.58 32.37
CA MET A 1 5.40 11.59 31.69
C MET A 1 5.51 11.30 30.20
N ALA A 2 4.40 11.12 29.50
CA ALA A 2 4.46 10.91 28.05
C ALA A 2 4.92 12.22 27.40
N GLU A 3 6.04 12.20 26.68
CA GLU A 3 6.46 13.34 25.87
C GLU A 3 5.35 13.71 24.89
N THR A 4 4.85 14.94 24.99
CA THR A 4 3.92 15.49 24.00
C THR A 4 4.74 15.83 22.76
N ARG A 5 4.83 14.89 21.82
CA ARG A 5 5.37 15.15 20.48
C ARG A 5 4.43 16.10 19.73
N ASP A 6 4.96 17.19 19.21
CA ASP A 6 4.27 17.99 18.20
C ASP A 6 4.10 17.15 16.93
N ARG A 7 2.85 16.87 16.57
CA ARG A 7 2.49 16.07 15.39
C ARG A 7 1.72 16.91 14.40
N CYS A 8 1.76 16.49 13.13
CA CYS A 8 0.92 17.11 12.12
C CYS A 8 -0.58 16.96 12.48
N PRO A 9 -1.43 17.99 12.25
CA PRO A 9 -2.83 17.97 12.67
C PRO A 9 -3.65 16.79 12.13
N TRP A 10 -3.26 16.25 10.97
CA TRP A 10 -4.01 15.19 10.29
C TRP A 10 -3.97 13.82 11.00
N CYS A 11 -3.00 13.57 11.89
CA CYS A 11 -2.92 12.27 12.58
C CYS A 11 -3.92 12.15 13.73
N GLY A 12 -4.51 13.26 14.18
CA GLY A 12 -5.49 13.31 15.25
C GLY A 12 -5.02 12.61 16.53
N ALA A 13 -5.96 11.94 17.21
CA ALA A 13 -5.73 11.25 18.49
C ALA A 13 -5.74 9.72 18.39
N ASP A 14 -5.96 9.15 17.20
CA ASP A 14 -5.97 7.68 17.02
C ASP A 14 -4.53 7.13 17.17
N PRO A 15 -4.26 6.24 18.14
CA PRO A 15 -2.91 5.74 18.38
C PRO A 15 -2.29 5.01 17.18
N LEU A 16 -3.11 4.35 16.35
CA LEU A 16 -2.63 3.69 15.13
C LEU A 16 -2.14 4.74 14.12
N TYR A 17 -2.89 5.83 13.97
CA TYR A 17 -2.55 6.87 13.02
C TYR A 17 -1.35 7.70 13.49
N GLN A 18 -1.26 7.98 14.80
CA GLN A 18 -0.09 8.61 15.41
C GLN A 18 1.16 7.75 15.28
N ARG A 19 1.06 6.43 15.47
CA ARG A 19 2.21 5.53 15.28
C ARG A 19 2.67 5.50 13.82
N TYR A 20 1.75 5.45 12.87
CA TYR A 20 2.07 5.55 11.44
C TYR A 20 2.75 6.89 11.11
N HIS A 21 2.21 8.00 11.60
CA HIS A 21 2.83 9.32 11.48
C HIS A 21 4.26 9.33 12.01
N ASP A 22 4.44 8.82 13.24
CA ASP A 22 5.70 8.95 13.97
C ASP A 22 6.83 8.05 13.44
N LEU A 23 6.48 6.93 12.78
CA LEU A 23 7.44 5.87 12.44
C LEU A 23 7.54 5.55 10.95
N GLU A 24 6.54 5.89 10.14
CA GLU A 24 6.49 5.50 8.72
C GLU A 24 6.31 6.69 7.79
N TRP A 25 5.41 7.62 8.12
CA TRP A 25 5.09 8.74 7.24
C TRP A 25 6.25 9.72 7.11
N GLY A 26 6.65 10.04 5.88
CA GLY A 26 7.73 10.99 5.58
C GLY A 26 9.14 10.51 5.95
N THR A 27 9.29 9.26 6.39
CA THR A 27 10.61 8.66 6.65
C THR A 27 11.18 8.12 5.34
N PRO A 28 12.42 8.47 4.95
CA PRO A 28 13.06 7.90 3.76
C PRO A 28 13.06 6.37 3.79
N LEU A 29 12.69 5.76 2.67
CA LEU A 29 12.50 4.33 2.55
C LEU A 29 13.17 3.82 1.27
N HIS A 30 14.02 2.80 1.43
CA HIS A 30 14.74 2.11 0.35
C HIS A 30 14.48 0.60 0.40
N ASP A 31 13.20 0.21 0.42
CA ASP A 31 12.76 -1.18 0.40
C ASP A 31 11.66 -1.33 -0.67
N GLU A 32 11.95 -2.10 -1.72
CA GLU A 32 11.06 -2.24 -2.88
C GLU A 32 9.74 -2.93 -2.52
N GLY A 33 9.75 -3.87 -1.58
CA GLY A 33 8.55 -4.54 -1.11
C GLY A 33 7.61 -3.56 -0.41
N LYS A 34 8.17 -2.69 0.43
CA LYS A 34 7.45 -1.59 1.09
C LYS A 34 6.99 -0.52 0.11
N HIS A 35 7.78 -0.20 -0.92
CA HIS A 35 7.33 0.69 -2.00
C HIS A 35 6.07 0.15 -2.67
N PHE A 36 6.08 -1.14 -3.03
CA PHE A 36 4.90 -1.76 -3.64
C PHE A 36 3.72 -1.85 -2.67
N GLU A 37 3.95 -2.19 -1.40
CA GLU A 37 2.93 -2.17 -0.35
C GLU A 37 2.25 -0.78 -0.29
N PHE A 38 3.02 0.30 -0.19
CA PHE A 38 2.46 1.65 -0.14
C PHE A 38 1.75 2.04 -1.44
N LEU A 39 2.35 1.79 -2.61
CA LEU A 39 1.72 2.06 -3.91
C LEU A 39 0.34 1.39 -4.03
N LEU A 40 0.25 0.14 -3.59
CA LEU A 40 -1.00 -0.61 -3.60
C LEU A 40 -2.02 0.01 -2.64
N LEU A 41 -1.63 0.30 -1.40
CA LEU A 41 -2.53 0.87 -0.39
C LEU A 41 -3.02 2.28 -0.75
N GLU A 42 -2.17 3.13 -1.31
CA GLU A 42 -2.54 4.48 -1.78
C GLU A 42 -3.57 4.40 -2.91
N THR A 43 -3.45 3.42 -3.81
CA THR A 43 -4.48 3.13 -4.83
C THR A 43 -5.83 2.82 -4.19
N GLN A 44 -5.84 2.14 -3.04
CA GLN A 44 -7.08 1.80 -2.33
C GLN A 44 -7.70 2.99 -1.61
N GLN A 45 -6.94 4.03 -1.30
CA GLN A 45 -7.40 5.18 -0.54
C GLN A 45 -8.36 6.09 -1.32
N ALA A 46 -8.33 6.12 -2.65
CA ALA A 46 -9.14 7.06 -3.45
C ALA A 46 -10.62 7.12 -3.02
N GLY A 47 -11.09 8.27 -2.52
CA GLY A 47 -12.44 8.47 -2.00
C GLY A 47 -12.71 7.98 -0.57
N LEU A 48 -11.67 7.64 0.19
CA LEU A 48 -11.72 7.17 1.58
C LEU A 48 -10.66 7.90 2.43
N SER A 49 -10.81 7.81 3.75
CA SER A 49 -9.78 8.27 4.68
C SER A 49 -8.61 7.27 4.75
N TRP A 50 -7.37 7.76 4.90
CA TRP A 50 -6.21 6.87 5.03
C TRP A 50 -6.30 5.94 6.25
N ILE A 51 -6.87 6.41 7.37
CA ILE A 51 -7.09 5.56 8.54
C ILE A 51 -7.98 4.34 8.24
N THR A 52 -8.89 4.43 7.26
CA THR A 52 -9.69 3.28 6.80
C THR A 52 -8.80 2.23 6.15
N ILE A 53 -7.82 2.65 5.35
CA ILE A 53 -6.86 1.76 4.68
C ILE A 53 -5.88 1.18 5.68
N LEU A 54 -5.34 2.02 6.59
CA LEU A 54 -4.38 1.61 7.59
C LEU A 54 -4.94 0.53 8.53
N ARG A 55 -6.21 0.66 8.97
CA ARG A 55 -6.90 -0.37 9.76
C ARG A 55 -7.10 -1.69 9.01
N LYS A 56 -7.13 -1.65 7.67
CA LYS A 56 -7.28 -2.83 6.80
C LYS A 56 -5.94 -3.36 6.29
N ARG A 57 -4.81 -2.73 6.62
CA ARG A 57 -3.47 -3.06 6.07
C ARG A 57 -3.10 -4.53 6.23
N GLU A 58 -3.37 -5.13 7.39
CA GLU A 58 -3.13 -6.56 7.63
C GLU A 58 -4.02 -7.47 6.78
N ALA A 59 -5.28 -7.07 6.55
CA ALA A 59 -6.18 -7.82 5.67
C ALA A 59 -5.68 -7.74 4.22
N TYR A 60 -5.25 -6.56 3.77
CA TYR A 60 -4.60 -6.38 2.46
C TYR A 60 -3.35 -7.24 2.32
N ARG A 61 -2.49 -7.29 3.35
CA ARG A 61 -1.29 -8.14 3.33
C ARG A 61 -1.63 -9.60 3.08
N LYS A 62 -2.64 -10.13 3.77
CA LYS A 62 -3.10 -11.52 3.56
C LYS A 62 -3.74 -11.71 2.18
N ALA A 63 -4.61 -10.79 1.78
CA ALA A 63 -5.37 -10.88 0.54
C ALA A 63 -4.49 -10.79 -0.72
N PHE A 64 -3.42 -9.99 -0.66
CA PHE A 64 -2.50 -9.70 -1.77
C PHE A 64 -1.13 -10.37 -1.58
N ALA A 65 -1.12 -11.61 -1.07
CA ALA A 65 0.08 -12.47 -1.02
C ALA A 65 1.31 -11.79 -0.40
N GLY A 66 1.14 -11.11 0.74
CA GLY A 66 2.23 -10.41 1.42
C GLY A 66 2.70 -9.12 0.76
N PHE A 67 1.94 -8.59 -0.22
CA PHE A 67 2.38 -7.55 -1.15
C PHE A 67 3.56 -8.00 -2.02
N ASP A 68 3.61 -9.27 -2.42
CA ASP A 68 4.55 -9.73 -3.44
C ASP A 68 4.07 -9.27 -4.84
N PRO A 69 4.81 -8.36 -5.52
CA PRO A 69 4.40 -7.87 -6.83
C PRO A 69 4.35 -8.98 -7.89
N GLU A 70 5.21 -10.01 -7.80
CA GLU A 70 5.20 -11.12 -8.75
C GLU A 70 3.96 -11.99 -8.59
N ALA A 71 3.58 -12.29 -7.35
CA ALA A 71 2.34 -13.00 -7.06
C ALA A 71 1.11 -12.20 -7.49
N VAL A 72 1.04 -10.92 -7.12
CA VAL A 72 -0.11 -10.06 -7.43
C VAL A 72 -0.26 -9.83 -8.94
N ALA A 73 0.83 -9.72 -9.70
CA ALA A 73 0.78 -9.57 -11.15
C ALA A 73 0.12 -10.76 -11.87
N ARG A 74 0.15 -11.95 -11.26
CA ARG A 74 -0.43 -13.19 -11.79
C ARG A 74 -1.90 -13.41 -11.40
N PHE A 75 -2.47 -12.55 -10.55
CA PHE A 75 -3.87 -12.69 -10.16
C PHE A 75 -4.80 -12.65 -11.37
N GLY A 76 -5.75 -13.60 -11.40
CA GLY A 76 -6.72 -13.78 -12.48
C GLY A 76 -8.16 -13.55 -12.03
N GLU A 77 -9.13 -13.96 -12.85
CA GLU A 77 -10.56 -13.76 -12.55
C GLU A 77 -10.99 -14.44 -11.24
N ALA A 78 -10.46 -15.62 -10.94
CA ALA A 78 -10.73 -16.32 -9.68
C ALA A 78 -10.30 -15.49 -8.46
N ASP A 79 -9.16 -14.81 -8.55
CA ASP A 79 -8.71 -13.89 -7.51
C ASP A 79 -9.61 -12.66 -7.43
N MET A 80 -10.09 -12.13 -8.56
CA MET A 80 -11.01 -10.99 -8.54
C MET A 80 -12.31 -11.34 -7.80
N VAL A 81 -12.88 -12.50 -8.08
CA VAL A 81 -14.09 -12.99 -7.39
C VAL A 81 -13.82 -13.17 -5.90
N ARG A 82 -12.71 -13.84 -5.54
CA ARG A 82 -12.29 -14.04 -4.15
C ARG A 82 -12.11 -12.71 -3.39
N LEU A 83 -11.40 -11.76 -3.99
CA LEU A 83 -11.05 -10.47 -3.37
C LEU A 83 -12.27 -9.54 -3.26
N VAL A 84 -13.16 -9.52 -4.25
CA VAL A 84 -14.42 -8.76 -4.16
C VAL A 84 -15.32 -9.33 -3.06
N GLY A 85 -15.24 -10.63 -2.77
CA GLY A 85 -15.94 -11.27 -1.65
C GLY A 85 -15.34 -10.99 -0.26
N ASP A 86 -14.10 -10.51 -0.18
CA ASP A 86 -13.39 -10.33 1.08
C ASP A 86 -13.78 -9.02 1.80
N ALA A 87 -14.51 -9.14 2.91
CA ALA A 87 -14.94 -8.00 3.74
C ALA A 87 -13.78 -7.34 4.52
N GLY A 88 -12.63 -8.01 4.61
CA GLY A 88 -11.41 -7.51 5.23
C GLY A 88 -10.83 -6.31 4.47
N ILE A 89 -11.00 -6.26 3.15
CA ILE A 89 -10.48 -5.20 2.27
C ILE A 89 -11.60 -4.25 1.76
N ILE A 90 -11.26 -3.32 0.86
CA ILE A 90 -12.25 -2.51 0.14
C ILE A 90 -12.75 -3.31 -1.07
N ARG A 91 -14.03 -3.68 -1.04
CA ARG A 91 -14.70 -4.49 -2.08
C ARG A 91 -15.06 -3.66 -3.32
N ASN A 92 -14.04 -3.08 -3.95
CA ASN A 92 -14.19 -2.35 -5.20
C ASN A 92 -13.37 -3.06 -6.29
N ARG A 93 -14.07 -3.67 -7.24
CA ARG A 93 -13.44 -4.45 -8.31
C ARG A 93 -12.41 -3.65 -9.11
N ARG A 94 -12.70 -2.39 -9.46
CA ARG A 94 -11.77 -1.54 -10.22
C ARG A 94 -10.49 -1.24 -9.46
N LYS A 95 -10.57 -1.04 -8.14
CA LYS A 95 -9.39 -0.84 -7.28
C LYS A 95 -8.55 -2.11 -7.15
N ILE A 96 -9.18 -3.28 -7.12
CA ILE A 96 -8.49 -4.58 -7.08
C ILE A 96 -7.79 -4.84 -8.42
N GLU A 97 -8.47 -4.63 -9.54
CA GLU A 97 -7.90 -4.73 -10.89
C GLU A 97 -6.73 -3.75 -11.08
N ALA A 98 -6.84 -2.53 -10.52
CA ALA A 98 -5.75 -1.56 -10.53
C ALA A 98 -4.51 -2.08 -9.79
N SER A 99 -4.66 -2.75 -8.64
CA SER A 99 -3.53 -3.36 -7.93
C SER A 99 -2.76 -4.37 -8.78
N VAL A 100 -3.47 -5.19 -9.58
CA VAL A 100 -2.84 -6.17 -10.48
C VAL A 100 -2.11 -5.47 -11.63
N ARG A 101 -2.71 -4.44 -12.23
CA ARG A 101 -2.04 -3.62 -13.26
C ARG A 101 -0.81 -2.92 -12.71
N ASN A 102 -0.89 -2.36 -11.50
CA ASN A 102 0.22 -1.69 -10.85
C ASN A 102 1.36 -2.66 -10.52
N ALA A 103 1.06 -3.91 -10.14
CA ALA A 103 2.07 -4.94 -9.93
C ALA A 103 2.85 -5.24 -11.22
N ARG A 104 2.15 -5.38 -12.35
CA ARG A 104 2.79 -5.57 -13.66
C ARG A 104 3.66 -4.37 -14.06
N ALA A 105 3.16 -3.15 -13.86
CA ALA A 105 3.92 -1.93 -14.16
C ALA A 105 5.16 -1.79 -13.25
N PHE A 106 5.03 -2.11 -11.97
CA PHE A 106 6.13 -2.12 -11.01
C PHE A 106 7.24 -3.08 -11.45
N LEU A 107 6.88 -4.30 -11.87
CA LEU A 107 7.84 -5.28 -12.39
C LEU A 107 8.49 -4.82 -13.71
N ALA A 108 7.72 -4.22 -14.62
CA ALA A 108 8.26 -3.68 -15.87
C ALA A 108 9.30 -2.57 -15.61
N ILE A 109 9.04 -1.69 -14.64
CA ILE A 109 10.01 -0.67 -14.22
C ILE A 109 11.27 -1.32 -13.63
N ARG A 110 11.13 -2.36 -12.80
CA ARG A 110 12.28 -3.11 -12.25
C ARG A 110 13.10 -3.75 -13.36
N GLU A 111 12.45 -4.29 -14.39
CA GLU A 111 13.13 -4.89 -15.54
C GLU A 111 13.87 -3.84 -16.38
N GLU A 112 13.23 -2.70 -16.67
CA GLU A 112 13.81 -1.64 -17.51
C GLU A 112 14.93 -0.86 -16.81
N PHE A 113 14.78 -0.56 -15.52
CA PHE A 113 15.67 0.31 -14.77
C PHE A 113 16.55 -0.43 -13.75
N GLY A 114 16.42 -1.75 -13.64
CA GLY A 114 17.14 -2.61 -12.70
C GLY A 114 16.60 -2.57 -11.25
N SER A 115 16.06 -1.43 -10.81
CA SER A 115 15.44 -1.27 -9.49
C SER A 115 14.33 -0.21 -9.53
N PHE A 116 13.21 -0.53 -8.89
CA PHE A 116 12.12 0.41 -8.67
C PHE A 116 12.52 1.51 -7.69
N ASP A 117 13.24 1.15 -6.62
CA ASP A 117 13.74 2.13 -5.64
C ASP A 117 14.64 3.17 -6.31
N ALA A 118 15.67 2.70 -7.01
CA ALA A 118 16.60 3.59 -7.72
C ALA A 118 15.88 4.44 -8.77
N TRP A 119 14.88 3.90 -9.46
CA TRP A 119 14.07 4.66 -10.41
C TRP A 119 13.23 5.74 -9.72
N LEU A 120 12.51 5.40 -8.64
CA LEU A 120 11.61 6.29 -7.91
C LEU A 120 12.36 7.49 -7.32
N TRP A 121 13.55 7.27 -6.77
CA TRP A 121 14.34 8.32 -6.12
C TRP A 121 15.03 9.29 -7.10
N ARG A 122 14.98 9.06 -8.42
CA ARG A 122 15.50 10.01 -9.42
C ARG A 122 14.66 11.28 -9.57
N PHE A 123 13.47 11.30 -8.98
CA PHE A 123 12.49 12.37 -9.15
C PHE A 123 12.55 13.44 -8.05
N VAL A 124 13.45 13.31 -7.07
CA VAL A 124 13.62 14.25 -5.95
C VAL A 124 15.09 14.56 -5.68
#